data_AF-A0A8I1QKW9-F1
#
_entry.id   AF-A0A8I1QKW9-F1
#
_cell.length_a   1.000
_cell.length_b   1.000
_cell.length_c   1.000
_cell.angle_alpha   90.00
_cell.angle_beta   90.00
_cell.angle_gamma   90.00
#
_symmetry.space_group_name_H-M   'P 1'
#
loop_
_entity.id
_entity.type
_entity.pdbx_description
1 polymer ?
#
loop_
_entity_poly.entity_id
_entity_poly.type
_entity_poly.pdbx_seq_one_letter_code
_entity_poly.pdbx_strand_id
1 'polypeptide(L)' 'MDDSYRGYTIRVTRAAQWHAILLEPGTGAVLPTKATALLREGRGIAMDRARKLVDIYVTASEFSRERAA' A
#
# COMPACT_ATOMS: atom_id res chain seq x y z
N MET A 1 12.54 -1.26 7.53
CA MET A 1 11.70 -2.32 8.11
C MET A 1 10.35 -2.25 7.42
N ASP A 2 9.97 -3.37 6.82
CA ASP A 2 8.69 -3.51 6.11
C ASP A 2 7.56 -3.62 7.16
N ASP A 3 6.40 -3.07 6.86
CA ASP A 3 5.20 -3.14 7.70
C ASP A 3 4.15 -4.02 7.01
N SER A 4 3.30 -4.69 7.78
CA SER A 4 2.22 -5.53 7.23
C SER A 4 0.87 -4.96 7.59
N TYR A 5 -0.03 -4.85 6.61
CA TYR A 5 -1.38 -4.33 6.80
C TYR A 5 -2.39 -5.08 5.93
N ARG A 6 -3.39 -5.71 6.56
CA ARG A 6 -4.41 -6.56 5.90
C ARG A 6 -3.80 -7.63 4.96
N GLY A 7 -2.63 -8.16 5.32
CA GLY A 7 -1.89 -9.15 4.53
C GLY A 7 -0.98 -8.56 3.45
N TYR A 8 -1.14 -7.29 3.10
CA TYR A 8 -0.23 -6.59 2.19
C TYR A 8 1.05 -6.20 2.91
N THR A 9 2.18 -6.28 2.21
CA THR A 9 3.44 -5.74 2.72
C THR A 9 3.63 -4.32 2.22
N ILE A 10 3.92 -3.39 3.13
CA ILE A 10 4.23 -2.00 2.85
C ILE A 10 5.73 -1.79 3.06
N ARG A 11 6.45 -1.56 1.96
CA ARG A 11 7.87 -1.20 1.98
C ARG A 11 8.03 0.29 1.75
N VAL A 12 8.56 0.99 2.76
CA VAL A 12 8.81 2.42 2.67
C VAL A 12 10.28 2.72 2.43
N THR A 13 10.57 3.35 1.29
CA THR A 13 11.92 3.79 0.90
C THR A 13 12.00 5.31 0.85
N ARG A 14 13.19 5.85 1.10
CA ARG A 14 13.46 7.29 1.01
C ARG A 14 14.38 7.58 -0.17
N ALA A 15 13.95 8.50 -1.02
CA ALA A 15 14.79 9.10 -2.07
C ALA A 15 14.63 10.63 -2.01
N ALA A 16 14.22 11.27 -3.11
CA ALA A 16 13.80 12.68 -3.12
C ALA A 16 12.52 12.94 -2.29
N GLN A 17 11.73 11.89 -2.05
CA GLN A 17 10.56 11.87 -1.18
C GLN A 17 10.40 10.48 -0.56
N TRP A 18 9.45 10.32 0.36
CA TRP A 18 9.06 9.01 0.87
C TRP A 18 8.19 8.30 -0.15
N HIS A 19 8.51 7.04 -0.42
CA HIS A 19 7.76 6.16 -1.30
C HIS A 19 7.34 4.93 -0.50
N ALA A 20 6.06 4.63 -0.51
CA ALA A 20 5.49 3.42 0.08
C ALA A 20 5.00 2.52 -1.06
N ILE A 21 5.71 1.41 -1.24
CA ILE A 21 5.43 0.37 -2.24
C ILE A 21 4.59 -0.71 -1.56
N LEU A 22 3.55 -1.18 -2.24
CA LEU A 22 2.65 -2.22 -1.76
C LEU A 22 2.97 -3.53 -2.46
N LEU A 23 3.03 -4.62 -1.71
CA LEU A 23 3.14 -5.97 -2.23
C LEU A 23 1.88 -6.76 -1.88
N GLU A 24 1.32 -7.45 -2.87
CA GLU A 24 0.12 -8.27 -2.73
C GLU A 24 0.39 -9.51 -1.86
N PRO A 25 -0.55 -9.87 -0.95
CA PRO A 25 -0.47 -11.11 -0.19
C PRO A 25 -0.43 -12.34 -1.10
N GLY A 26 0.42 -13.31 -0.77
CA GLY A 26 0.50 -14.60 -1.45
C GLY A 26 1.36 -14.60 -2.72
N THR A 27 1.25 -13.57 -3.56
CA THR A 27 2.04 -13.46 -4.80
C THR A 27 3.34 -12.68 -4.61
N GLY A 28 3.37 -11.74 -3.66
CA GLY A 28 4.46 -10.78 -3.51
C GLY A 28 4.55 -9.77 -4.66
N ALA A 29 3.56 -9.72 -5.55
CA ALA A 29 3.55 -8.83 -6.69
C ALA A 29 3.48 -7.36 -6.22
N VAL A 30 4.32 -6.51 -6.81
CA VAL A 30 4.29 -5.07 -6.52
C VAL A 30 3.08 -4.45 -7.18
N LEU A 31 2.22 -3.80 -6.39
CA LEU A 31 1.09 -3.06 -6.95
C LEU A 31 1.59 -1.82 -7.72
N PRO A 32 0.95 -1.47 -8.85
CA PRO A 32 1.39 -0.37 -9.69
C PRO A 32 1.26 1.00 -8.99
N THR A 33 0.31 1.12 -8.07
CA THR A 33 0.09 2.36 -7.31
C THR A 33 0.95 2.37 -6.05
N LYS A 34 1.72 3.43 -5.87
CA LYS A 34 2.52 3.71 -4.68
C LYS A 34 2.00 4.94 -3.96
N ALA A 35 2.07 4.94 -2.64
CA ALA A 35 1.84 6.15 -1.85
C ALA A 35 3.14 6.97 -1.75
N THR A 36 3.01 8.30 -1.74
CA THR A 36 4.16 9.20 -1.57
C THR A 36 3.91 10.25 -0.50
N ALA A 37 4.98 10.73 0.11
CA ALA A 37 4.95 11.88 1.00
C ALA A 37 6.25 12.69 0.89
N LEU A 38 6.16 14.02 0.97
CA LEU A 38 7.32 14.90 0.98
C LEU A 38 8.24 14.55 2.16
N LEU A 39 9.53 14.87 2.05
CA LEU A 39 10.49 14.60 3.13
C LEU A 39 10.06 15.24 4.46
N ARG A 40 9.51 16.46 4.42
CA ARG A 40 8.99 17.20 5.58
C ARG A 40 7.72 16.59 6.20
N GLU A 41 6.94 15.86 5.43
CA GLU A 41 5.75 15.14 5.93
C GLU A 41 6.16 13.86 6.68
N GLY A 42 7.29 13.28 6.30
CA GLY A 42 7.88 12.14 6.99
C GLY A 42 7.34 10.78 6.56
N ARG A 43 7.98 9.74 7.10
CA ARG A 43 7.66 8.33 6.82
C ARG A 43 6.23 7.96 7.21
N GLY A 44 5.73 8.51 8.33
CA GLY A 44 4.40 8.20 8.86
C GLY A 44 3.28 8.53 7.87
N ILE A 45 3.35 9.72 7.24
CA ILE A 45 2.36 10.13 6.25
C ILE A 45 2.37 9.23 5.01
N ALA A 46 3.53 8.79 4.54
CA ALA A 46 3.60 7.82 3.44
C ALA A 46 2.97 6.48 3.83
N MET A 47 3.17 6.04 5.08
CA MET A 47 2.55 4.82 5.62
C MET A 47 1.03 4.94 5.72
N ASP A 48 0.51 6.04 6.27
CA ASP A 48 -0.93 6.26 6.41
C ASP A 48 -1.63 6.30 5.05
N ARG A 49 -1.01 6.97 4.06
CA ARG A 49 -1.50 6.98 2.67
C ARG A 49 -1.45 5.59 2.04
N ALA A 50 -0.42 4.79 2.34
CA ALA A 50 -0.30 3.42 1.87
C ALA A 50 -1.40 2.51 2.44
N ARG A 51 -1.71 2.64 3.74
CA ARG A 51 -2.83 1.90 4.37
C ARG A 51 -4.17 2.22 3.72
N LYS A 52 -4.44 3.51 3.44
CA LYS A 52 -5.65 3.92 2.70
C LYS A 52 -5.72 3.32 1.30
N LEU A 53 -4.60 3.23 0.59
CA LEU A 53 -4.56 2.56 -0.72
C LEU A 53 -4.87 1.07 -0.58
N VAL A 54 -4.32 0.39 0.43
CA VAL A 54 -4.64 -1.02 0.71
C VAL A 54 -6.14 -1.20 1.00
N ASP A 55 -6.74 -0.33 1.81
CA ASP A 55 -8.19 -0.39 2.09
C ASP A 55 -9.01 -0.31 0.78
N ILE A 56 -8.65 0.61 -0.13
CA ILE A 56 -9.30 0.72 -1.45
C ILE A 56 -9.16 -0.57 -2.26
N TYR A 57 -7.97 -1.17 -2.30
CA TYR A 57 -7.75 -2.44 -3.01
C TYR A 57 -8.56 -3.59 -2.43
N VAL A 58 -8.62 -3.69 -1.10
CA VAL A 58 -9.39 -4.73 -0.41
C VAL A 58 -10.87 -4.58 -0.74
N THR A 59 -11.44 -3.37 -0.57
CA THR A 59 -12.85 -3.11 -0.89
C THR A 59 -13.17 -3.39 -2.36
N ALA A 60 -12.32 -2.97 -3.29
CA ALA A 60 -12.51 -3.27 -4.71
C ALA A 60 -12.49 -4.78 -5.00
N SER A 61 -11.56 -5.52 -4.38
CA SER A 61 -11.45 -6.97 -4.56
C SER A 61 -12.65 -7.74 -3.99
N GLU A 62 -13.19 -7.29 -2.85
CA GLU A 62 -14.37 -7.87 -2.22
C GLU A 62 -15.60 -7.67 -3.09
N PHE A 63 -15.79 -6.45 -3.61
CA PHE A 63 -16.88 -6.14 -4.52
C PHE A 63 -16.81 -6.97 -5.82
N SER A 64 -15.61 -7.14 -6.39
CA SER A 64 -15.43 -8.00 -7.56
C SER A 64 -15.78 -9.47 -7.29
N ARG A 65 -15.47 -10.00 -6.10
CA ARG A 65 -15.82 -11.38 -5.71
C ARG A 65 -17.33 -11.55 -5.51
N GLU A 66 -18.00 -10.60 -4.87
CA GLU A 66 -19.46 -10.65 -4.65
C GLU A 66 -20.24 -10.67 -5.97
N ARG A 67 -19.76 -9.95 -6.99
CA ARG A 67 -20.41 -9.93 -8.32
C ARG A 67 -20.16 -11.19 -9.16
N ALA A 68 -19.21 -12.04 -8.76
CA ALA A 68 -18.83 -13.26 -9.48
C ALA A 68 -19.43 -14.54 -8.87
N ALA A 69 -20.09 -14.43 -7.71
CA ALA A 69 -20.82 -15.50 -7.02
C ALA A 69 -22.31 -15.47 -7.36
#